data_AF-A0AA37LPX2-F1
#
_entry.id   AF-A0AA37LPX2-F1
#
_cell.length_a   1.000
_cell.length_b   1.000
_cell.length_c   1.000
_cell.angle_alpha   90.00
_cell.angle_beta   90.00
_cell.angle_gamma   90.00
#
_symmetry.space_group_name_H-M   'P 1'
#
loop_
_entity.id
_entity.type
_entity.pdbx_description
1 polymer ?
#
loop_
_entity_poly.entity_id
_entity_poly.type
_entity_poly.pdbx_seq_one_letter_code
_entity_poly.pdbx_strand_id
1 'polypeptide(L)'
;MASQEQNMPFIKNLASSDRKLRTQALTSLQTFLGSHRSLARLDALKLWKGLFYAMWMCDRPVPQQNLAAELAALTSCLRNADVPTWLSAFWETMARQWTDIDVLRIEKFLLLVRRSFASGLQWVKDGAYDDARADALLAVYAEYPFELEGDLRKVPSA
;
A
#
# COMPACT_ATOMS: atom_id res chain seq x y z
N MET A 1 15.86 -20.82 -1.01
CA MET A 1 16.13 -20.46 -2.42
C MET A 1 16.25 -18.95 -2.47
N ALA A 2 17.39 -18.41 -2.90
CA ALA A 2 17.60 -16.97 -2.97
C ALA A 2 16.58 -16.36 -3.93
N SER A 3 15.72 -15.48 -3.42
CA SER A 3 14.82 -14.66 -4.23
C SER A 3 15.68 -13.88 -5.22
N GLN A 4 15.58 -14.20 -6.51
CA GLN A 4 16.13 -13.36 -7.57
C GLN A 4 15.65 -11.93 -7.28
N GLU A 5 16.58 -10.99 -7.07
CA GLU A 5 16.23 -9.58 -6.95
C GLU A 5 15.57 -9.16 -8.26
N GLN A 6 14.24 -9.15 -8.29
CA GLN A 6 13.50 -8.64 -9.41
C GLN A 6 13.79 -7.14 -9.48
N ASN A 7 14.51 -6.75 -10.53
CA ASN A 7 14.82 -5.37 -10.77
C ASN A 7 13.52 -4.63 -11.11
N MET A 8 13.04 -3.80 -10.18
CA MET A 8 11.87 -2.94 -10.34
C MET A 8 12.34 -1.49 -10.57
N PRO A 9 12.89 -1.15 -11.75
CA PRO A 9 13.55 0.13 -11.99
C PRO A 9 12.61 1.32 -11.85
N PHE A 10 11.30 1.12 -12.04
CA PHE A 10 10.28 2.16 -11.93
C PHE A 10 10.06 2.64 -10.48
N ILE A 11 10.48 1.90 -9.45
CA ILE A 11 10.27 2.30 -8.04
C ILE A 11 10.92 3.64 -7.74
N LYS A 12 12.12 3.89 -8.26
CA LYS A 12 12.82 5.17 -8.07
C LYS A 12 12.03 6.34 -8.66
N ASN A 13 11.28 6.10 -9.73
CA ASN A 13 10.49 7.12 -10.41
C ASN A 13 9.16 7.41 -9.72
N LEU A 14 8.67 6.53 -8.84
CA LEU A 14 7.46 6.79 -8.03
C LEU A 14 7.63 8.02 -7.12
N ALA A 15 8.84 8.21 -6.60
CA ALA A 15 9.20 9.35 -5.75
C ALA A 15 9.83 10.53 -6.51
N SER A 16 9.83 10.51 -7.85
CA SER A 16 10.40 11.60 -8.67
C SER A 16 9.67 12.92 -8.44
N SER A 17 10.39 14.05 -8.49
CA SER A 17 9.76 15.38 -8.48
C SER A 17 8.99 15.68 -9.76
N ASP A 18 9.35 15.03 -10.88
CA ASP A 18 8.64 15.15 -12.16
C ASP A 18 7.32 14.36 -12.15
N ARG A 19 6.21 15.08 -12.33
CA ARG A 19 4.87 14.49 -12.39
C ARG A 19 4.73 13.45 -13.51
N LYS A 20 5.28 13.69 -14.70
CA LYS A 20 5.18 12.76 -15.83
C LYS A 20 5.86 11.44 -15.52
N LEU A 21 7.06 11.49 -14.91
CA LEU A 21 7.78 10.30 -14.49
C LEU A 21 7.01 9.52 -13.42
N ARG A 22 6.38 10.20 -12.45
CA ARG A 22 5.53 9.52 -11.45
C ARG A 22 4.33 8.83 -12.09
N THR A 23 3.62 9.50 -12.99
CA THR A 23 2.45 8.93 -13.67
C THR A 23 2.84 7.70 -14.51
N GLN A 24 3.94 7.78 -15.27
CA GLN A 24 4.45 6.63 -16.03
C GLN A 24 4.86 5.47 -15.13
N ALA A 25 5.47 5.76 -13.97
CA ALA A 25 5.85 4.76 -12.99
C ALA A 25 4.63 4.07 -12.37
N LEU A 26 3.54 4.81 -12.08
CA LEU A 26 2.28 4.24 -11.60
C LEU A 26 1.62 3.33 -12.65
N THR A 27 1.59 3.74 -13.91
CA THR A 27 1.08 2.88 -15.00
C THR A 27 1.92 1.60 -15.13
N SER A 28 3.24 1.73 -15.07
CA SER A 28 4.15 0.57 -15.11
C SER A 28 3.91 -0.38 -13.92
N LEU A 29 3.65 0.18 -12.74
CA LEU A 29 3.30 -0.59 -11.54
C LEU A 29 1.99 -1.36 -11.72
N GLN A 30 0.94 -0.73 -12.26
CA GLN A 30 -0.33 -1.41 -12.52
C GLN A 30 -0.14 -2.63 -13.46
N THR A 31 0.63 -2.45 -14.54
CA THR A 31 0.97 -3.56 -15.45
C THR A 31 1.81 -4.64 -14.77
N PHE A 32 2.79 -4.24 -13.95
CA PHE A 32 3.59 -5.18 -13.17
C PHE A 32 2.73 -6.02 -12.23
N LEU A 33 1.85 -5.39 -11.45
CA LEU A 33 0.96 -6.07 -10.50
C LEU A 33 0.00 -7.05 -11.21
N GLY A 34 -0.57 -6.64 -12.34
CA GLY A 34 -1.50 -7.48 -13.10
C GLY A 34 -0.86 -8.68 -13.82
N SER A 35 0.43 -8.59 -14.16
CA SER A 35 1.17 -9.66 -14.85
C SER A 35 1.97 -10.56 -13.90
N HIS A 36 2.01 -10.22 -12.61
CA HIS A 36 2.89 -10.89 -11.65
C HIS A 36 2.42 -12.30 -11.27
N ARG A 37 3.37 -13.24 -11.16
CA ARG A 37 3.07 -14.65 -10.80
C ARG A 37 3.04 -14.93 -9.30
N SER A 38 3.61 -14.07 -8.46
CA SER A 38 3.60 -14.15 -6.99
C SER A 38 4.27 -12.93 -6.41
N LEU A 39 3.59 -12.16 -5.58
CA LEU A 39 4.18 -10.99 -4.95
C LEU A 39 4.87 -11.41 -3.65
N ALA A 40 6.20 -11.36 -3.62
CA ALA A 40 6.94 -11.58 -2.40
C ALA A 40 6.79 -10.39 -1.43
N ARG A 41 6.77 -10.67 -0.12
CA ARG A 41 6.65 -9.65 0.93
C ARG A 41 7.69 -8.54 0.81
N LEU A 42 8.95 -8.88 0.52
CA LEU A 42 10.03 -7.90 0.39
C LEU A 42 9.78 -6.94 -0.79
N ASP A 43 9.24 -7.45 -1.90
CA ASP A 43 8.94 -6.62 -3.07
C ASP A 43 7.74 -5.72 -2.80
N ALA A 44 6.71 -6.23 -2.13
CA ALA A 44 5.58 -5.42 -1.66
C ALA A 44 6.04 -4.27 -0.73
N LEU A 45 6.97 -4.52 0.18
CA LEU A 45 7.55 -3.49 1.06
C LEU A 45 8.37 -2.44 0.28
N LYS A 46 9.17 -2.88 -0.70
CA LYS A 46 9.92 -1.95 -1.58
C LYS A 46 8.97 -1.04 -2.37
N LEU A 47 7.88 -1.61 -2.89
CA LEU A 47 6.84 -0.90 -3.62
C LEU A 47 6.14 0.12 -2.72
N TRP A 48 5.62 -0.30 -1.56
CA TRP A 48 4.92 0.59 -0.65
C TRP A 48 5.80 1.70 -0.10
N LYS A 49 7.10 1.45 0.13
CA LYS A 49 8.04 2.53 0.45
C LYS A 49 8.11 3.59 -0.66
N GLY A 50 8.16 3.17 -1.92
CA GLY A 50 8.11 4.08 -3.07
C GLY A 50 6.80 4.87 -3.14
N LEU A 51 5.65 4.21 -2.93
CA LEU A 51 4.32 4.84 -2.96
C LEU A 51 4.11 5.79 -1.77
N PHE A 52 4.65 5.47 -0.60
CA PHE A 52 4.67 6.36 0.56
C PHE A 52 5.35 7.70 0.21
N TYR A 53 6.53 7.65 -0.41
CA TYR A 53 7.21 8.88 -0.84
C TYR A 53 6.53 9.58 -2.02
N ALA A 54 5.82 8.84 -2.88
CA ALA A 54 4.96 9.45 -3.90
C ALA A 54 3.87 10.32 -3.25
N MET A 55 3.21 9.81 -2.20
CA MET A 55 2.24 10.58 -1.40
C MET A 55 2.93 11.73 -0.64
N TRP A 56 4.11 11.48 -0.06
CA TRP A 56 4.89 12.48 0.66
C TRP A 56 5.18 13.73 -0.17
N MET A 57 5.56 13.55 -1.45
CA MET A 57 5.89 14.62 -2.39
C MET A 57 4.66 15.29 -3.05
N CYS A 58 3.45 14.83 -2.73
CA CYS A 58 2.22 15.39 -3.28
C CYS A 58 1.67 16.52 -2.38
N ASP A 59 1.83 17.77 -2.79
CA ASP A 59 1.54 18.94 -1.95
C ASP A 59 0.20 19.63 -2.26
N ARG A 60 -0.44 19.32 -3.38
CA ARG A 60 -1.69 19.97 -3.79
C ARG A 60 -2.91 19.13 -3.35
N PRO A 61 -3.97 19.73 -2.77
CA PRO A 61 -5.10 18.98 -2.20
C PRO A 61 -5.80 18.04 -3.17
N VAL A 62 -6.18 18.51 -4.36
CA VAL A 62 -6.88 17.67 -5.36
C VAL A 62 -5.99 16.52 -5.84
N PRO A 63 -4.71 16.75 -6.22
CA PRO A 63 -3.78 15.65 -6.48
C PRO A 63 -3.59 14.66 -5.33
N GLN A 64 -3.59 15.09 -4.06
CA GLN A 64 -3.50 14.17 -2.91
C GLN A 64 -4.71 13.23 -2.85
N GLN A 65 -5.93 13.76 -3.06
CA GLN A 65 -7.15 12.96 -3.07
C GLN A 65 -7.15 11.93 -4.20
N ASN A 66 -6.77 12.36 -5.40
CA ASN A 66 -6.66 11.49 -6.57
C ASN A 66 -5.60 10.41 -6.35
N LEU A 67 -4.41 10.79 -5.88
CA LEU A 67 -3.33 9.85 -5.61
C LEU A 67 -3.74 8.84 -4.54
N ALA A 68 -4.40 9.26 -3.45
CA ALA A 68 -4.86 8.34 -2.42
C ALA A 68 -5.87 7.31 -2.97
N ALA A 69 -6.75 7.73 -3.89
CA ALA A 69 -7.66 6.83 -4.57
C ALA A 69 -6.94 5.89 -5.53
N GLU A 70 -6.00 6.40 -6.34
CA GLU A 70 -5.19 5.60 -7.27
C GLU A 70 -4.35 4.54 -6.54
N LEU A 71 -3.69 4.91 -5.44
CA LEU A 71 -2.88 3.98 -4.63
C LEU A 71 -3.73 2.89 -4.00
N ALA A 72 -4.89 3.23 -3.44
CA ALA A 72 -5.79 2.25 -2.86
C ALA A 72 -6.41 1.31 -3.92
N ALA A 73 -6.64 1.82 -5.14
CA ALA A 73 -7.15 1.04 -6.26
C ALA A 73 -6.14 0.00 -6.79
N LEU A 74 -4.84 0.15 -6.50
CA LEU A 74 -3.84 -0.87 -6.88
C LEU A 74 -4.16 -2.25 -6.31
N THR A 75 -4.89 -2.33 -5.19
CA THR A 75 -5.37 -3.60 -4.60
C THR A 75 -6.15 -4.45 -5.61
N SER A 76 -6.93 -3.85 -6.51
CA SER A 76 -7.71 -4.61 -7.51
C SER A 76 -6.89 -5.03 -8.73
N CYS A 77 -5.67 -4.52 -8.89
CA CYS A 77 -4.75 -4.97 -9.94
C CYS A 77 -4.03 -6.27 -9.58
N LEU A 78 -4.03 -6.66 -8.30
CA LEU A 78 -3.36 -7.88 -7.85
C LEU A 78 -4.22 -9.11 -8.09
N ARG A 79 -3.54 -10.26 -8.16
CA ARG A 79 -4.22 -11.54 -8.00
C ARG A 79 -4.70 -11.67 -6.56
N ASN A 80 -5.85 -12.33 -6.36
CA ASN A 80 -6.45 -12.47 -5.03
C ASN A 80 -5.50 -13.05 -3.98
N ALA A 81 -4.64 -14.01 -4.37
CA ALA A 81 -3.67 -14.62 -3.47
C ALA A 81 -2.58 -13.65 -2.96
N ASP A 82 -2.32 -12.57 -3.68
CA ASP A 82 -1.27 -11.58 -3.34
C ASP A 82 -1.83 -10.40 -2.51
N VAL A 83 -3.16 -10.24 -2.44
CA VAL A 83 -3.80 -9.11 -1.75
C VAL A 83 -3.45 -9.06 -0.25
N PRO A 84 -3.45 -10.16 0.52
CA PRO A 84 -3.05 -10.12 1.93
C PRO A 84 -1.59 -9.67 2.11
N THR A 85 -0.67 -10.12 1.25
CA THR A 85 0.74 -9.69 1.28
C THR A 85 0.87 -8.20 0.95
N TRP A 86 0.12 -7.72 -0.04
CA TRP A 86 0.09 -6.31 -0.41
C TRP A 86 -0.42 -5.41 0.72
N LEU A 87 -1.52 -5.78 1.37
CA LEU A 87 -2.10 -5.02 2.48
C LEU A 87 -1.24 -5.10 3.75
N SER A 88 -0.63 -6.24 4.05
CA SER A 88 0.32 -6.36 5.16
C SER A 88 1.50 -5.40 4.98
N ALA A 89 2.07 -5.35 3.77
CA ALA A 89 3.15 -4.43 3.46
C ALA A 89 2.73 -2.96 3.54
N PHE A 90 1.48 -2.63 3.20
CA PHE A 90 0.92 -1.29 3.43
C PHE A 90 0.95 -0.92 4.91
N TRP A 91 0.32 -1.73 5.77
CA TRP A 91 0.24 -1.45 7.20
C TRP A 91 1.60 -1.41 7.87
N GLU A 92 2.50 -2.33 7.53
CA GLU A 92 3.87 -2.34 8.02
C GLU A 92 4.64 -1.08 7.60
N THR A 93 4.44 -0.60 6.37
CA THR A 93 5.08 0.63 5.88
C THR A 93 4.52 1.84 6.62
N MET A 94 3.21 1.92 6.80
CA MET A 94 2.56 3.00 7.55
C MET A 94 3.02 3.02 9.00
N ALA A 95 3.04 1.87 9.68
CA ALA A 95 3.48 1.76 11.07
C ALA A 95 4.93 2.22 11.25
N ARG A 96 5.84 1.78 10.38
CA ARG A 96 7.26 2.18 10.43
C ARG A 96 7.52 3.66 10.18
N GLN A 97 6.64 4.35 9.47
CA GLN A 97 6.84 5.75 9.08
C GLN A 97 5.95 6.71 9.86
N TRP A 98 4.97 6.21 10.64
CA TRP A 98 3.90 7.03 11.20
C TRP A 98 4.41 8.19 12.06
N THR A 99 5.37 7.92 12.93
CA THR A 99 5.94 8.92 13.85
C THR A 99 6.79 9.97 13.14
N ASP A 100 7.23 9.70 11.91
CA ASP A 100 8.02 10.63 11.11
C ASP A 100 7.13 11.59 10.28
N ILE A 101 5.82 11.36 10.25
CA ILE A 101 4.87 12.21 9.54
C ILE A 101 4.59 13.46 10.38
N ASP A 102 5.02 14.61 9.88
CA ASP A 102 4.73 15.88 10.54
C ASP A 102 3.25 16.30 10.38
N VAL A 103 2.82 17.22 11.25
CA VAL A 103 1.43 17.69 11.35
C VAL A 103 0.91 18.28 10.02
N LEU A 104 1.78 18.86 9.17
CA LEU A 104 1.34 19.42 7.89
C LEU A 104 1.06 18.35 6.83
N ARG A 105 1.54 17.12 7.03
CA ARG A 105 1.40 16.01 6.09
C ARG A 105 0.40 14.95 6.56
N ILE A 106 -0.02 14.97 7.83
CA ILE A 106 -0.82 13.89 8.41
C ILE A 106 -2.16 13.66 7.69
N GLU A 107 -2.83 14.72 7.24
CA GLU A 107 -4.17 14.63 6.64
C GLU A 107 -4.22 13.74 5.40
N LYS A 108 -3.24 13.87 4.49
CA LYS A 108 -3.19 13.05 3.26
C LYS A 108 -2.87 11.59 3.54
N PHE A 109 -2.10 11.31 4.60
CA PHE A 109 -1.81 9.95 5.03
C PHE A 109 -3.00 9.30 5.75
N LEU A 110 -3.75 10.07 6.55
CA LEU A 110 -5.03 9.63 7.11
C LEU A 110 -6.05 9.29 6.01
N LEU A 111 -6.11 10.10 4.95
CA LEU A 111 -6.93 9.80 3.78
C LEU A 111 -6.49 8.52 3.08
N LEU A 112 -5.17 8.32 2.89
CA LEU A 112 -4.63 7.10 2.30
C LEU A 112 -4.96 5.85 3.12
N VAL A 113 -4.84 5.92 4.46
CA VAL A 113 -5.24 4.84 5.38
C VAL A 113 -6.72 4.52 5.20
N ARG A 114 -7.59 5.53 5.21
CA ARG A 114 -9.04 5.34 5.01
C ARG A 114 -9.34 4.64 3.69
N ARG A 115 -8.71 5.06 2.59
CA ARG A 115 -8.94 4.48 1.26
C ARG A 115 -8.38 3.06 1.14
N SER A 116 -7.23 2.79 1.74
CA SER A 116 -6.60 1.46 1.71
C SER A 116 -7.36 0.44 2.58
N PHE A 117 -7.86 0.87 3.74
CA PHE A 117 -8.77 0.06 4.54
C PHE A 117 -10.05 -0.29 3.76
N ALA A 118 -10.65 0.70 3.10
CA ALA A 118 -11.83 0.49 2.27
C ALA A 118 -11.56 -0.44 1.08
N SER A 119 -10.37 -0.38 0.45
CA SER A 119 -10.04 -1.28 -0.65
C SER A 119 -9.87 -2.74 -0.21
N GLY A 120 -9.39 -2.98 1.01
CA GLY A 120 -9.43 -4.31 1.63
C GLY A 120 -10.86 -4.84 1.79
N LEU A 121 -11.77 -4.03 2.32
CA LEU A 121 -13.19 -4.41 2.44
C LEU A 121 -13.86 -4.63 1.08
N GLN A 122 -13.55 -3.78 0.10
CA GLN A 122 -14.05 -3.91 -1.26
C GLN A 122 -13.59 -5.24 -1.89
N TRP A 123 -12.36 -5.68 -1.65
CA TRP A 123 -11.85 -6.96 -2.15
C TRP A 123 -12.61 -8.18 -1.63
N VAL A 124 -13.04 -8.15 -0.35
CA VAL A 124 -13.91 -9.18 0.24
C VAL A 124 -15.30 -9.12 -0.38
N LYS A 125 -15.87 -7.92 -0.52
CA LYS A 125 -17.17 -7.71 -1.15
C LYS A 125 -17.20 -8.20 -2.61
N ASP A 126 -16.16 -7.92 -3.39
CA ASP A 126 -16.02 -8.37 -4.78
C ASP A 126 -15.87 -9.91 -4.88
N GLY A 127 -15.41 -10.55 -3.81
CA GLY A 127 -15.42 -12.00 -3.64
C GLY A 127 -16.74 -12.55 -3.12
N ALA A 128 -17.82 -11.75 -3.10
CA ALA A 128 -19.12 -12.11 -2.54
C ALA A 128 -19.06 -12.58 -1.08
N TYR A 129 -18.16 -11.97 -0.28
CA TYR A 129 -17.95 -12.32 1.13
C TYR A 129 -17.46 -13.75 1.36
N ASP A 130 -16.70 -14.29 0.41
CA ASP A 130 -15.98 -15.57 0.57
C ASP A 130 -15.17 -15.59 1.89
N ASP A 131 -15.40 -16.63 2.70
CA ASP A 131 -14.80 -16.78 4.04
C ASP A 131 -13.27 -16.74 3.97
N ALA A 132 -12.65 -17.38 2.97
CA ALA A 132 -11.20 -17.39 2.85
C ALA A 132 -10.62 -15.99 2.62
N ARG A 133 -11.31 -15.12 1.85
CA ARG A 133 -10.91 -13.71 1.70
C ARG A 133 -11.15 -12.92 2.98
N ALA A 134 -12.30 -13.12 3.63
CA ALA A 134 -12.64 -12.44 4.87
C ALA A 134 -11.62 -12.77 5.96
N ASP A 135 -11.32 -14.05 6.18
CA ASP A 135 -10.34 -14.54 7.15
C ASP A 135 -8.94 -14.02 6.83
N ALA A 136 -8.54 -14.02 5.55
CA ALA A 136 -7.24 -13.48 5.16
C ALA A 136 -7.13 -11.98 5.45
N LEU A 137 -8.18 -11.19 5.20
CA LEU A 137 -8.19 -9.77 5.54
C LEU A 137 -8.18 -9.54 7.06
N LEU A 138 -8.99 -10.28 7.80
CA LEU A 138 -9.06 -10.20 9.25
C LEU A 138 -7.73 -10.56 9.89
N ALA A 139 -7.01 -11.56 9.36
CA ALA A 139 -5.66 -11.91 9.82
C ALA A 139 -4.69 -10.74 9.65
N VAL A 140 -4.71 -10.05 8.50
CA VAL A 140 -3.89 -8.84 8.29
C VAL A 140 -4.27 -7.74 9.28
N TYR A 141 -5.56 -7.53 9.52
CA TYR A 141 -6.01 -6.47 10.43
C TYR A 141 -5.71 -6.77 11.90
N ALA A 142 -5.83 -8.02 12.33
CA ALA A 142 -5.43 -8.48 13.65
C ALA A 142 -3.91 -8.40 13.85
N GLU A 143 -3.11 -8.59 12.80
CA GLU A 143 -1.66 -8.47 12.90
C GLU A 143 -1.19 -7.02 13.03
N TYR A 144 -1.87 -6.07 12.38
CA TYR A 144 -1.45 -4.65 12.33
C TYR A 144 -2.45 -3.70 13.01
N PRO A 145 -3.43 -3.07 12.34
CA PRO A 145 -4.19 -1.97 12.92
C PRO A 145 -5.03 -2.34 14.17
N PHE A 146 -5.31 -3.63 14.39
CA PHE A 146 -6.07 -4.14 15.54
C PHE A 146 -5.27 -5.13 16.40
N GLU A 147 -3.95 -5.04 16.36
CA GLU A 147 -3.05 -5.77 17.27
C GLU A 147 -3.40 -5.44 18.74
N LEU A 148 -3.32 -6.44 19.62
CA LEU A 148 -3.86 -6.38 20.99
C LEU A 148 -2.79 -6.24 22.09
N GLU A 149 -1.54 -6.62 21.82
CA GLU A 149 -0.42 -6.64 22.75
C GLU A 149 0.23 -5.26 22.95
N GLY A 150 -0.15 -4.27 22.14
CA GLY A 150 0.38 -2.91 22.21
C GLY A 150 1.77 -2.79 21.58
N ASP A 151 2.07 -3.60 20.56
CA ASP A 151 3.33 -3.51 19.84
C ASP A 151 3.38 -2.21 19.01
N LEU A 152 4.12 -1.21 19.52
CA LEU A 152 4.27 0.09 18.88
C LEU A 152 4.91 0.03 17.48
N ARG A 153 5.56 -1.09 17.12
CA ARG A 153 6.09 -1.29 15.76
C ARG A 153 5.00 -1.59 14.73
N LYS A 154 3.82 -2.03 15.21
CA LYS A 154 2.65 -2.37 14.41
C LYS A 154 1.54 -1.33 14.53
N VAL A 155 1.35 -0.79 15.75
CA VAL A 155 0.41 0.31 16.03
C VAL A 155 1.17 1.42 16.77
N PRO A 156 1.78 2.37 16.04
CA PRO A 156 2.53 3.46 16.65
C PRO A 156 1.64 4.36 17.50
N SER A 157 2.19 4.89 18.59
CA SER A 157 1.53 5.93 19.36
C SER A 157 1.44 7.23 18.56
N ALA A 158 0.30 7.91 18.67
CA ALA A 158 0.09 9.25 18.12
C ALA A 158 0.83 10.33 18.93
#